data_AF-A0A6P2H2D5-F1
#
_entry.id   AF-A0A6P2H2D5-F1
#
_cell.length_a   1.000
_cell.length_b   1.000
_cell.length_c   1.000
_cell.angle_alpha   90.00
_cell.angle_beta   90.00
_cell.angle_gamma   90.00
#
_symmetry.space_group_name_H-M   'P 1'
#
loop_
_entity.id
_entity.type
_entity.pdbx_description
1 polymer ?
#
loop_
_entity_poly.entity_id
_entity_poly.type
_entity_poly.pdbx_seq_one_letter_code
_entity_poly.pdbx_strand_id
1 'polypeptide(L)'
;MIVTVHLFVSSGRFHSFTDMRTFIDARYTEDGDSIPSAFMTEIALRDYEPGCIEAIHSDEPVPVPQLLNGASWGSAWVHAVPADLVADSAICVYSPNIATTPGNASVDYVGTYEFDTRAD
;
A
#
# COMPACT_ATOMS: atom_id res chain seq x y z
N MET A 1 -16.95 -3.05 11.70
CA MET A 1 -17.06 -2.38 10.38
C MET A 1 -16.11 -3.14 9.50
N ILE A 2 -16.46 -3.42 8.24
CA ILE A 2 -15.52 -4.14 7.37
C ILE A 2 -14.51 -3.13 6.82
N VAL A 3 -13.22 -3.39 7.04
CA VAL A 3 -12.10 -2.65 6.44
C VAL A 3 -11.45 -3.56 5.42
N THR A 4 -11.40 -3.12 4.17
CA THR A 4 -10.64 -3.80 3.12
C THR A 4 -9.21 -3.25 3.13
N VAL A 5 -8.24 -4.15 3.15
CA VAL A 5 -6.81 -3.84 3.10
C VAL A 5 -6.23 -4.49 1.85
N HIS A 6 -5.59 -3.70 0.99
CA HIS A 6 -4.79 -4.20 -0.14
C HIS A 6 -3.31 -4.10 0.21
N LEU A 7 -2.54 -5.13 -0.11
CA LEU A 7 -1.08 -5.11 0.05
C LEU A 7 -0.40 -5.20 -1.30
N PHE A 8 0.52 -4.26 -1.51
CA PHE A 8 1.46 -4.25 -2.62
C PHE A 8 2.87 -4.27 -2.06
N VAL A 9 3.79 -4.94 -2.76
CA VAL A 9 5.19 -5.01 -2.38
C VAL A 9 6.09 -4.76 -3.59
N SER A 10 7.35 -4.42 -3.32
CA SER A 10 8.36 -4.31 -4.36
C SER A 10 9.74 -4.60 -3.78
N SER A 11 10.65 -5.06 -4.65
CA SER A 11 12.09 -5.07 -4.40
C SER A 11 12.81 -4.22 -5.45
N GLY A 12 13.67 -3.30 -5.03
CA GLY A 12 14.57 -2.51 -5.85
C GLY A 12 13.91 -1.38 -6.65
N ARG A 13 12.61 -1.12 -6.47
CA ARG A 13 11.90 -0.09 -7.24
C ARG A 13 12.18 1.32 -6.75
N PHE A 14 12.24 1.51 -5.43
CA PHE A 14 12.36 2.84 -4.84
C PHE A 14 13.74 3.00 -4.20
N HIS A 15 14.40 4.11 -4.54
CA HIS A 15 15.72 4.41 -3.98
C HIS A 15 15.65 5.01 -2.57
N SER A 16 14.46 5.48 -2.14
CA SER A 16 14.23 6.06 -0.82
C SER A 16 12.74 6.09 -0.49
N PHE A 17 12.41 6.29 0.78
CA PHE A 17 11.04 6.56 1.22
C PHE A 17 10.40 7.76 0.50
N THR A 18 11.16 8.83 0.24
CA THR A 18 10.66 10.02 -0.48
C THR A 18 10.27 9.71 -1.93
N ASP A 19 11.07 8.89 -2.60
CA ASP A 19 10.80 8.41 -3.96
C ASP A 19 9.52 7.57 -4.00
N MET A 20 9.37 6.67 -3.03
CA MET A 20 8.16 5.88 -2.82
C MET A 20 6.92 6.77 -2.57
N ARG A 21 7.00 7.77 -1.69
CA ARG A 21 5.88 8.71 -1.46
C ARG A 21 5.56 9.53 -2.72
N THR A 22 6.55 9.90 -3.51
CA THR A 22 6.33 10.60 -4.78
C THR A 22 5.55 9.75 -5.79
N PHE A 23 5.75 8.44 -5.78
CA PHE A 23 4.98 7.50 -6.60
C PHE A 23 3.54 7.32 -6.10
N ILE A 24 3.33 7.38 -4.78
CA ILE A 24 2.05 7.08 -4.11
C ILE A 24 1.14 8.30 -4.02
N ASP A 25 1.66 9.45 -3.60
CA ASP A 25 0.87 10.58 -3.15
C ASP A 25 0.35 11.44 -4.29
N ALA A 26 -0.90 11.87 -4.17
CA ALA A 26 -1.45 12.89 -5.06
C ALA A 26 -0.63 14.19 -4.93
N ARG A 27 -0.56 14.91 -6.03
CA ARG A 27 -0.08 16.30 -6.05
C ARG A 27 -1.27 17.22 -6.16
N TYR A 28 -1.06 18.49 -5.88
CA TYR A 28 -2.11 19.50 -5.96
C TYR A 28 -1.64 20.65 -6.84
N THR A 29 -2.56 21.18 -7.66
CA THR A 29 -2.34 22.44 -8.38
C THR A 29 -2.31 23.61 -7.39
N GLU A 30 -1.94 24.80 -7.87
CA GLU A 30 -2.01 26.03 -7.07
C GLU A 30 -3.45 26.34 -6.62
N ASP A 31 -4.45 25.94 -7.41
CA ASP A 31 -5.88 26.10 -7.10
C ASP A 31 -6.41 25.03 -6.14
N GLY A 32 -5.57 24.07 -5.74
CA GLY A 32 -5.93 22.98 -4.84
C GLY A 32 -6.57 21.77 -5.52
N ASP A 33 -6.57 21.71 -6.86
CA ASP A 33 -7.08 20.54 -7.58
C ASP A 33 -6.13 19.35 -7.43
N SER A 34 -6.68 18.20 -7.08
CA SER A 34 -5.91 16.96 -6.94
C SER A 34 -5.50 16.40 -8.30
N ILE A 35 -4.20 16.15 -8.46
CA ILE A 35 -3.59 15.43 -9.58
C ILE A 35 -3.24 14.02 -9.06
N PRO A 36 -3.83 12.94 -9.63
CA PRO A 36 -3.54 11.59 -9.19
C PRO A 36 -2.08 11.22 -9.44
N SER A 37 -1.50 10.44 -8.53
CA SER A 37 -0.15 9.90 -8.68
C SER A 37 -0.10 8.78 -9.72
N ALA A 38 1.11 8.32 -10.04
CA ALA A 38 1.30 7.15 -10.89
C ALA A 38 0.64 5.91 -10.27
N PHE A 39 0.88 5.64 -8.98
CA PHE A 39 0.26 4.53 -8.28
C PHE A 39 -1.26 4.58 -8.31
N MET A 40 -1.85 5.75 -8.02
CA MET A 40 -3.30 5.95 -8.04
C MET A 40 -3.90 5.67 -9.41
N THR A 41 -3.21 6.10 -10.47
CA THR A 41 -3.63 5.88 -11.85
C THR A 41 -3.57 4.39 -12.19
N GLU A 42 -2.50 3.70 -11.80
CA GLU A 42 -2.29 2.28 -12.08
C GLU A 42 -3.37 1.39 -11.44
N ILE A 43 -3.72 1.64 -10.18
CA ILE A 43 -4.73 0.86 -9.45
C ILE A 43 -6.17 1.37 -9.66
N ALA A 44 -6.33 2.42 -10.47
CA ALA A 44 -7.57 3.15 -10.68
C ALA A 44 -8.25 3.47 -9.33
N LEU A 45 -7.50 4.17 -8.47
CA LEU A 45 -7.90 4.54 -7.12
C LEU A 45 -9.11 5.49 -7.15
N ARG A 46 -10.07 5.26 -6.25
CA ARG A 46 -11.19 6.16 -5.95
C ARG A 46 -11.24 6.48 -4.47
N ASP A 47 -11.95 7.57 -4.16
CA ASP A 47 -12.20 8.05 -2.80
C ASP A 47 -10.89 8.28 -2.03
N TYR A 48 -9.95 8.98 -2.67
CA TYR A 48 -8.61 9.21 -2.14
C TYR A 48 -8.65 9.84 -0.74
N GLU A 49 -8.20 9.06 0.23
CA GLU A 49 -7.94 9.47 1.60
C GLU A 49 -6.46 9.19 1.91
N PRO A 50 -5.60 10.22 2.00
CA PRO A 50 -4.16 10.07 2.23
C PRO A 50 -3.84 9.32 3.51
N GLY A 51 -4.64 9.52 4.58
CA GLY A 51 -4.45 8.83 5.85
C GLY A 51 -4.69 7.31 5.77
N CYS A 52 -5.27 6.85 4.66
CA CYS A 52 -5.58 5.46 4.40
C CYS A 52 -4.65 4.81 3.36
N ILE A 53 -3.45 5.40 3.15
CA ILE A 53 -2.36 4.77 2.40
C ILE A 53 -1.07 4.80 3.23
N GLU A 54 -0.68 3.62 3.71
CA GLU A 54 0.55 3.44 4.47
C GLU A 54 1.67 2.96 3.55
N ALA A 55 2.84 3.60 3.67
CA ALA A 55 4.03 3.27 2.89
C ALA A 55 5.13 2.86 3.86
N ILE A 56 5.85 1.80 3.53
CA ILE A 56 6.95 1.28 4.33
C ILE A 56 8.11 1.02 3.37
N HIS A 57 9.29 1.53 3.72
CA HIS A 57 10.52 1.37 2.95
C HIS A 57 11.64 0.91 3.87
N SER A 58 12.47 -0.01 3.37
CA SER A 58 13.68 -0.51 3.99
C SER A 58 14.85 -0.35 3.01
N ASP A 59 16.07 -0.25 3.54
CA ASP A 59 17.27 -0.10 2.70
C ASP A 59 17.61 -1.40 1.95
N GLU A 60 17.18 -2.55 2.46
CA GLU A 60 17.42 -3.87 1.87
C GLU A 60 16.15 -4.73 1.87
N PRO A 61 15.99 -5.67 0.92
CA PRO A 61 14.88 -6.60 0.95
C PRO A 61 14.90 -7.48 2.21
N VAL A 62 13.79 -7.50 2.95
CA VAL A 62 13.58 -8.32 4.14
C VAL A 62 12.31 -9.18 3.97
N PRO A 63 12.11 -10.24 4.77
CA PRO A 63 10.85 -10.98 4.76
C PRO A 63 9.66 -10.02 4.95
N VAL A 64 8.63 -10.16 4.13
CA VAL A 64 7.47 -9.23 4.18
C VAL A 64 6.79 -9.19 5.56
N PRO A 65 6.64 -10.31 6.31
CA PRO A 65 6.14 -10.22 7.68
C PRO A 65 7.00 -9.36 8.61
N GLN A 66 8.31 -9.32 8.40
CA GLN A 66 9.21 -8.43 9.12
C GLN A 66 9.07 -6.98 8.64
N LEU A 67 8.93 -6.76 7.32
CA LEU A 67 8.71 -5.43 6.75
C LEU A 67 7.42 -4.77 7.28
N LEU A 68 6.36 -5.55 7.44
CA LEU A 68 5.06 -5.10 7.94
C LEU A 68 4.98 -4.98 9.46
N ASN A 69 6.07 -5.23 10.18
CA ASN A 69 6.09 -5.12 11.63
C ASN A 69 5.88 -3.65 12.06
N GLY A 70 4.76 -3.38 12.74
CA GLY A 70 4.35 -2.03 13.13
C GLY A 70 3.42 -1.32 12.13
N ALA A 71 3.10 -1.95 10.99
CA ALA A 71 2.06 -1.46 10.10
C ALA A 71 0.69 -1.47 10.80
N SER A 72 -0.17 -0.51 10.47
CA SER A 72 -1.50 -0.35 11.11
C SER A 72 -2.34 -1.62 11.06
N TRP A 73 -2.18 -2.41 10.00
CA TRP A 73 -2.83 -3.70 9.80
C TRP A 73 -1.82 -4.83 9.62
N GLY A 74 -0.63 -4.76 10.21
CA GLY A 74 0.41 -5.79 10.02
C GLY A 74 -0.05 -7.21 10.41
N SER A 75 -0.87 -7.31 11.46
CA SER A 75 -1.50 -8.57 11.90
C SER A 75 -2.43 -9.18 10.85
N ALA A 76 -2.99 -8.37 9.96
CA ALA A 76 -3.80 -8.85 8.83
C ALA A 76 -3.06 -9.82 7.93
N TRP A 77 -1.77 -9.53 7.75
CA TRP A 77 -0.96 -10.10 6.70
C TRP A 77 -0.05 -11.23 7.20
N VAL A 78 0.14 -11.35 8.52
CA VAL A 78 1.09 -12.30 9.12
C VAL A 78 0.82 -13.76 8.76
N HIS A 79 -0.44 -14.12 8.45
CA HIS A 79 -0.83 -15.47 8.03
C HIS A 79 -1.17 -15.60 6.54
N ALA A 80 -1.18 -14.46 5.85
CA ALA A 80 -1.59 -14.31 4.46
C ALA A 80 -0.43 -14.40 3.48
N VAL A 81 0.71 -13.86 3.90
CA VAL A 81 1.86 -13.65 3.04
C VAL A 81 2.75 -14.89 3.04
N PRO A 82 3.23 -15.36 1.87
CA PRO A 82 4.19 -16.44 1.81
C PRO A 82 5.42 -16.16 2.69
N ALA A 83 5.85 -17.16 3.46
CA ALA A 83 6.96 -17.00 4.42
C ALA A 83 8.31 -16.71 3.75
N ASP A 84 8.44 -17.04 2.47
CA ASP A 84 9.62 -16.83 1.63
C ASP A 84 9.55 -15.53 0.79
N LEU A 85 8.45 -14.78 0.85
CA LEU A 85 8.33 -13.52 0.14
C LEU A 85 9.18 -12.44 0.82
N VAL A 86 10.09 -11.85 0.05
CA VAL A 86 10.95 -10.74 0.48
C VAL A 86 10.66 -9.48 -0.33
N ALA A 87 10.76 -8.32 0.33
CA ALA A 87 10.56 -7.01 -0.27
C ALA A 87 11.33 -5.95 0.52
N ASP A 88 11.69 -4.85 -0.13
CA ASP A 88 12.21 -3.65 0.54
C ASP A 88 11.15 -2.55 0.68
N SER A 89 10.01 -2.71 0.01
CA SER A 89 8.95 -1.71 -0.02
C SER A 89 7.58 -2.37 0.09
N ALA A 90 6.70 -1.79 0.90
CA ALA A 90 5.29 -2.20 1.01
C ALA A 90 4.34 -0.99 0.98
N ILE A 91 3.27 -1.10 0.20
CA ILE A 91 2.19 -0.12 0.15
C ILE A 91 0.92 -0.83 0.62
N CYS A 92 0.31 -0.30 1.66
CA CYS A 92 -0.96 -0.77 2.16
C CYS A 92 -2.04 0.27 1.86
N VAL A 93 -3.11 -0.13 1.19
CA VAL A 93 -4.25 0.74 0.86
C VAL A 93 -5.48 0.25 1.63
N TYR A 94 -6.08 1.14 2.40
CA TYR A 94 -7.20 0.86 3.30
C TYR A 94 -8.46 1.58 2.88
N SER A 95 -9.64 1.02 3.17
CA SER A 95 -10.90 1.77 3.10
C SER A 95 -10.79 3.11 3.88
N PRO A 96 -11.33 4.23 3.37
CA PRO A 96 -12.30 4.31 2.28
C PRO A 96 -11.71 4.29 0.86
N ASN A 97 -10.38 4.24 0.69
CA ASN A 97 -9.78 4.13 -0.63
C ASN A 97 -10.25 2.86 -1.35
N ILE A 98 -10.63 2.97 -2.62
CA ILE A 98 -11.07 1.84 -3.44
C ILE A 98 -10.08 1.63 -4.59
N ALA A 99 -9.31 0.55 -4.54
CA ALA A 99 -8.48 0.09 -5.64
C ALA A 99 -9.32 -0.78 -6.59
N THR A 100 -9.66 -0.26 -7.77
CA THR A 100 -10.55 -0.99 -8.70
C THR A 100 -9.81 -1.96 -9.61
N THR A 101 -8.53 -1.70 -9.88
CA THR A 101 -7.66 -2.58 -10.68
C THR A 101 -6.30 -2.80 -10.02
N PRO A 102 -6.25 -3.35 -8.78
CA PRO A 102 -4.99 -3.46 -8.03
C PRO A 102 -3.92 -4.29 -8.76
N GLY A 103 -4.30 -5.32 -9.52
CA GLY A 103 -3.35 -6.14 -10.29
C GLY A 103 -2.66 -5.42 -11.47
N ASN A 104 -3.05 -4.19 -11.82
CA ASN A 104 -2.39 -3.39 -12.86
C ASN A 104 -1.23 -2.54 -12.32
N ALA A 105 -1.00 -2.58 -11.00
CA ALA A 105 0.12 -1.87 -10.39
C ALA A 105 1.45 -2.33 -10.98
N SER A 106 2.38 -1.40 -11.11
CA SER A 106 3.77 -1.69 -11.50
C SER A 106 4.64 -2.14 -10.30
N VAL A 107 3.99 -2.46 -9.19
CA VAL A 107 4.48 -3.14 -7.99
C VAL A 107 3.68 -4.42 -7.80
N ASP A 108 4.23 -5.41 -7.12
CA ASP A 108 3.59 -6.72 -6.98
C ASP A 108 2.38 -6.63 -6.05
N TYR A 109 1.20 -6.96 -6.57
CA TYR A 109 -0.02 -7.05 -5.76
C TYR A 109 -0.09 -8.40 -5.05
N VAL A 110 0.00 -8.39 -3.72
CA VAL A 110 0.00 -9.61 -2.89
C VAL A 110 -1.42 -10.13 -2.67
N GLY A 111 -2.38 -9.23 -2.47
CA GLY A 111 -3.77 -9.62 -2.29
C GLY A 111 -4.60 -8.58 -1.53
N THR A 112 -5.75 -9.04 -1.04
CA THR A 112 -6.66 -8.25 -0.20
C THR A 112 -7.18 -9.06 0.97
N TYR A 113 -7.38 -8.39 2.11
CA TYR A 113 -8.00 -8.96 3.30
C TYR A 113 -9.09 -8.04 3.83
N GLU A 114 -10.15 -8.65 4.34
CA GLU A 114 -11.26 -7.97 4.99
C GLU A 114 -11.20 -8.19 6.50
N PHE A 115 -11.25 -7.10 7.27
CA PHE A 115 -11.30 -7.12 8.74
C PHE A 115 -12.66 -6.66 9.22
N ASP A 116 -13.34 -7.44 10.06
CA ASP A 116 -14.45 -6.90 10.84
C ASP A 116 -13.93 -6.30 12.14
N THR A 117 -13.85 -4.97 12.19
CA THR A 117 -13.41 -4.21 13.37
C THR A 117 -14.35 -4.29 14.57
N ARG A 118 -15.38 -5.15 14.54
CA ARG A 118 -16.24 -5.48 15.68
C ARG A 118 -15.75 -6.70 16.47
N ALA A 119 -14.79 -7.45 15.93
CA ALA A 119 -14.33 -8.71 16.49
C ALA A 119 -13.02 -8.59 17.31
N ASP A 120 -12.45 -7.38 17.39
CA ASP A 120 -11.28 -7.04 18.20
C ASP A 120 -11.67 -6.24 19.46
#